data_AF-A6EH71-F1
#
_entry.id   AF-A6EH71-F1
#
_cell.length_a   1.000
_cell.length_b   1.000
_cell.length_c   1.000
_cell.angle_alpha   90.00
_cell.angle_beta   90.00
_cell.angle_gamma   90.00
#
_symmetry.space_group_name_H-M   'P 1'
#
loop_
_entity.id
_entity.type
_entity.pdbx_description
1 polymer ?
#
loop_
_entity_poly.entity_id
_entity_poly.type
_entity_poly.pdbx_seq_one_letter_code
_entity_poly.pdbx_strand_id
1 'polypeptide(L)'
;MHLHKERKMPITLVILSLLVICGIAACNWSGGDDRLKKAFETTAIPQQYADYQVLDTNTGMKDYTTVLLAKSDDYMAPSPIRMHWLVNDQPMLAVYRDQEEPEPGYHYYKLDEQGNPKDSLYVSSSTRMQVGFMGPYALHISDQEYYYTTWPLDGSHAKKPITTLNKDLEWTPEKLDKMYQEVVRDGQYAFNEPIYLSPDERLHRIFFMKAGKYYVLFKSDKGKQGSRTLPEFNPLRTVDNEFYSTNDHRQPLDVPHFKLRHFQKVYEMKYRHSIGGGSPSFSTKGWVGRAFFDVTIKNKTIKIRKDNIIIETRASGDEQVRYYLSNGIDVSVSQFYLNVFTDSRLSYALVSTNARELYLIRPKQTDTP
;
A
#
# COMPACT_ATOMS: atom_id res chain seq x y z
N MET A 1 -52.56 -23.96 -26.85
CA MET A 1 -52.68 -24.40 -25.44
C MET A 1 -51.29 -24.75 -24.94
N HIS A 2 -50.52 -23.74 -24.50
CA HIS A 2 -49.17 -23.95 -23.94
C HIS A 2 -49.17 -23.42 -22.51
N LEU A 3 -49.14 -24.36 -21.57
CA LEU A 3 -49.12 -24.12 -20.14
C LEU A 3 -47.71 -23.72 -19.70
N HIS A 4 -47.66 -22.57 -19.05
CA HIS A 4 -46.53 -22.00 -18.34
C HIS A 4 -46.09 -22.95 -17.22
N LYS A 5 -44.82 -23.35 -17.20
CA LYS A 5 -44.24 -24.15 -16.11
C LYS A 5 -43.45 -23.23 -15.20
N GLU A 6 -44.07 -22.81 -14.10
CA GLU A 6 -43.40 -22.06 -13.04
C GLU A 6 -42.21 -22.86 -12.49
N ARG A 7 -41.01 -22.28 -12.55
CA ARG A 7 -39.83 -22.79 -11.85
C ARG A 7 -39.90 -22.32 -10.40
N LYS A 8 -40.36 -23.20 -9.50
CA LYS A 8 -40.17 -23.03 -8.05
C LYS A 8 -38.68 -23.12 -7.76
N MET A 9 -38.10 -22.01 -7.31
CA MET A 9 -36.75 -22.00 -6.72
C MET A 9 -36.77 -22.85 -5.43
N PRO A 10 -35.78 -23.73 -5.20
CA PRO A 10 -35.73 -24.52 -3.98
C PRO A 10 -35.45 -23.60 -2.80
N ILE A 11 -36.31 -23.67 -1.77
CA ILE A 11 -36.25 -22.92 -0.50
C ILE A 11 -34.87 -23.05 0.19
N THR A 12 -34.09 -24.07 -0.16
CA THR A 12 -32.71 -24.28 0.29
C THR A 12 -31.72 -23.18 -0.14
N LEU A 13 -31.96 -22.49 -1.27
CA LEU A 13 -31.06 -21.42 -1.74
C LEU A 13 -31.26 -20.10 -0.97
N VAL A 14 -32.46 -19.87 -0.41
CA VAL A 14 -32.76 -18.66 0.37
C VAL A 14 -32.17 -18.77 1.79
N ILE A 15 -32.08 -19.98 2.33
CA ILE A 15 -31.51 -20.23 3.67
C ILE A 15 -29.97 -20.12 3.66
N LEU A 16 -29.29 -20.53 2.58
CA LEU A 16 -27.83 -20.32 2.45
C LEU A 16 -27.47 -18.84 2.29
N SER A 17 -28.31 -18.06 1.60
CA SER A 17 -28.12 -16.62 1.41
C SER A 17 -28.28 -15.82 2.71
N LEU A 18 -29.20 -16.25 3.59
CA LEU A 18 -29.42 -15.61 4.89
C LEU A 18 -28.33 -15.96 5.92
N LEU A 19 -27.72 -17.14 5.83
CA LEU A 19 -26.60 -17.51 6.71
C LEU A 19 -25.28 -16.82 6.33
N VAL A 20 -25.10 -16.46 5.05
CA VAL A 20 -23.95 -15.65 4.60
C VAL A 20 -24.14 -14.17 4.99
N ILE A 21 -25.37 -13.64 4.99
CA ILE A 21 -25.63 -12.25 5.40
C ILE A 21 -25.49 -12.06 6.93
N CYS A 22 -25.84 -13.07 7.74
CA CYS A 22 -25.62 -13.01 9.18
C CYS A 22 -24.18 -13.33 9.62
N GLY A 23 -23.36 -13.94 8.75
CA GLY A 23 -21.98 -14.32 9.04
C GLY A 23 -20.93 -13.22 8.83
N ILE A 24 -21.22 -12.16 8.06
CA ILE A 24 -20.18 -11.23 7.57
C ILE A 24 -20.02 -9.97 8.44
N ALA A 25 -21.02 -9.60 9.26
CA ALA A 25 -20.82 -8.56 10.29
C ALA A 25 -19.91 -9.02 11.45
N ALA A 26 -19.52 -10.30 11.49
CA ALA A 26 -18.70 -10.87 12.56
C ALA A 26 -17.19 -10.90 12.25
N CYS A 27 -16.75 -10.62 11.02
CA CYS A 27 -15.36 -10.89 10.61
C CYS A 27 -14.37 -9.73 10.79
N ASN A 28 -14.74 -8.64 11.48
CA ASN A 28 -13.80 -7.62 11.97
C ASN A 28 -13.68 -7.58 13.51
N TRP A 29 -14.20 -8.61 14.20
CA TRP A 29 -14.26 -8.66 15.66
C TRP A 29 -13.64 -9.94 16.22
N SER A 30 -12.38 -10.21 15.87
CA SER A 30 -11.60 -11.26 16.52
C SER A 30 -11.14 -10.77 17.91
N GLY A 31 -12.04 -10.84 18.90
CA GLY A 31 -11.72 -10.62 20.33
C GLY A 31 -12.57 -9.60 21.10
N GLY A 32 -13.71 -9.14 20.56
CA GLY A 32 -14.52 -8.09 21.20
C GLY A 32 -15.34 -8.57 22.41
N ASP A 33 -15.31 -7.80 23.50
CA ASP A 33 -16.19 -7.93 24.66
C ASP A 33 -17.68 -7.83 24.23
N ASP A 34 -18.49 -8.86 24.51
CA ASP A 34 -19.91 -8.95 24.17
C ASP A 34 -20.72 -7.72 24.63
N ARG A 35 -20.28 -7.04 25.70
CA ARG A 35 -20.92 -5.82 26.20
C ARG A 35 -20.74 -4.65 25.24
N LEU A 36 -19.54 -4.51 24.68
CA LEU A 36 -19.24 -3.49 23.68
C LEU A 36 -20.08 -3.76 22.43
N LYS A 37 -20.14 -5.01 21.99
CA LYS A 37 -20.96 -5.41 20.84
C LYS A 37 -22.42 -5.05 20.99
N LYS A 38 -23.02 -5.47 22.10
CA LYS A 38 -24.41 -5.16 22.43
C LYS A 38 -24.66 -3.64 22.51
N ALA A 39 -23.72 -2.87 23.05
CA ALA A 39 -23.84 -1.41 23.13
C ALA A 39 -23.93 -0.76 21.74
N PHE A 40 -23.09 -1.18 20.78
CA PHE A 40 -23.21 -0.72 19.40
C PHE A 40 -24.54 -1.16 18.77
N GLU A 41 -24.94 -2.42 18.88
CA GLU A 41 -26.19 -2.92 18.28
C GLU A 41 -27.45 -2.20 18.81
N THR A 42 -27.45 -1.81 20.09
CA THR A 42 -28.61 -1.17 20.74
C THR A 42 -28.62 0.35 20.64
N THR A 43 -27.47 0.99 20.38
CA THR A 43 -27.38 2.44 20.29
C THR A 43 -27.76 2.89 18.88
N ALA A 44 -28.94 3.50 18.73
CA ALA A 44 -29.43 4.01 17.45
C ALA A 44 -28.53 5.10 16.86
N ILE A 45 -28.32 5.07 15.55
CA ILE A 45 -27.58 6.13 14.83
C ILE A 45 -28.46 7.38 14.76
N PRO A 46 -27.95 8.60 15.07
CA PRO A 46 -28.75 9.81 14.95
C PRO A 46 -29.20 10.02 13.50
N GLN A 47 -30.47 10.40 13.32
CA GLN A 47 -31.09 10.46 11.98
C GLN A 47 -30.31 11.29 10.96
N GLN A 48 -29.69 12.40 11.39
CA GLN A 48 -28.88 13.27 10.54
C GLN A 48 -27.59 12.62 9.99
N TYR A 49 -27.19 11.46 10.55
CA TYR A 49 -26.04 10.68 10.11
C TYR A 49 -26.43 9.29 9.56
N ALA A 50 -27.72 9.06 9.31
CA ALA A 50 -28.22 7.77 8.84
C ALA A 50 -27.69 7.37 7.46
N ASP A 51 -27.21 8.34 6.66
CA ASP A 51 -26.65 8.12 5.32
C ASP A 51 -25.13 7.90 5.31
N TYR A 52 -24.46 7.94 6.47
CA TYR A 52 -23.05 7.62 6.59
C TYR A 52 -22.83 6.11 6.59
N GLN A 53 -21.89 5.67 5.76
CA GLN A 53 -21.69 4.25 5.48
C GLN A 53 -20.40 3.75 6.10
N VAL A 54 -20.42 2.51 6.59
CA VAL A 54 -19.21 1.88 7.11
C VAL A 54 -18.21 1.75 5.97
N LEU A 55 -16.96 2.13 6.20
CA LEU A 55 -15.89 1.78 5.27
C LEU A 55 -15.60 0.28 5.39
N ASP A 56 -16.32 -0.52 4.61
CA ASP A 56 -16.24 -1.97 4.52
C ASP A 56 -16.32 -2.39 3.04
N THR A 57 -15.62 -3.46 2.70
CA THR A 57 -15.58 -4.08 1.36
C THR A 57 -16.94 -4.60 0.89
N ASN A 58 -17.87 -4.85 1.81
CA ASN A 58 -19.13 -5.53 1.51
C ASN A 58 -20.35 -4.61 1.50
N THR A 59 -20.22 -3.35 1.95
CA THR A 59 -21.33 -2.40 2.00
C THR A 59 -21.16 -1.35 0.92
N GLY A 60 -21.84 -1.58 -0.20
CA GLY A 60 -21.82 -0.68 -1.34
C GLY A 60 -22.32 0.71 -0.93
N MET A 61 -21.45 1.70 -1.04
CA MET A 61 -21.85 3.11 -1.00
C MET A 61 -22.93 3.37 -2.04
N LYS A 62 -23.92 4.23 -1.72
CA LYS A 62 -25.10 4.40 -2.58
C LYS A 62 -24.68 4.76 -4.01
N ASP A 63 -23.75 5.70 -4.14
CA ASP A 63 -23.29 6.26 -5.41
C ASP A 63 -21.87 5.81 -5.82
N TYR A 64 -21.22 4.97 -5.00
CA TYR A 64 -19.84 4.53 -5.21
C TYR A 64 -19.68 3.03 -5.02
N THR A 65 -18.70 2.48 -5.72
CA THR A 65 -18.19 1.13 -5.51
C THR A 65 -16.87 1.23 -4.75
N THR A 66 -16.76 0.45 -3.68
CA THR A 66 -15.52 0.24 -2.94
C THR A 66 -14.97 -1.13 -3.33
N VAL A 67 -13.69 -1.22 -3.67
CA VAL A 67 -13.00 -2.46 -4.03
C VAL A 67 -11.76 -2.58 -3.16
N LEU A 68 -11.55 -3.73 -2.52
CA LEU A 68 -10.24 -4.05 -1.93
C LEU A 68 -9.27 -4.27 -3.08
N LEU A 69 -8.36 -3.32 -3.29
CA LEU A 69 -7.39 -3.34 -4.38
C LEU A 69 -6.20 -4.24 -4.03
N ALA A 70 -5.74 -4.19 -2.77
CA ALA A 70 -4.62 -5.00 -2.29
C ALA A 70 -4.69 -5.24 -0.79
N LYS A 71 -4.14 -6.38 -0.38
CA LYS A 71 -3.86 -6.75 1.01
C LYS A 71 -2.45 -7.31 1.12
N SER A 72 -1.77 -7.00 2.21
CA SER A 72 -0.51 -7.58 2.64
C SER A 72 -0.59 -7.88 4.13
N ASP A 73 -0.22 -9.09 4.53
CA ASP A 73 -0.16 -9.46 5.94
C ASP A 73 1.21 -9.16 6.59
N ASP A 74 2.21 -8.75 5.79
CA ASP A 74 3.52 -8.31 6.30
C ASP A 74 3.41 -7.22 7.39
N TYR A 75 3.63 -7.64 8.64
CA TYR A 75 3.64 -6.79 9.81
C TYR A 75 4.90 -5.92 9.91
N MET A 76 6.01 -6.36 9.31
CA MET A 76 7.34 -5.79 9.50
C MET A 76 7.66 -4.68 8.49
N ALA A 77 6.98 -4.65 7.35
CA ALA A 77 7.10 -3.57 6.38
C ALA A 77 6.24 -2.35 6.77
N PRO A 78 6.81 -1.14 6.89
CA PRO A 78 6.02 0.06 7.22
C PRO A 78 5.07 0.50 6.10
N SER A 79 5.37 0.09 4.85
CA SER A 79 4.59 0.43 3.65
C SER A 79 4.65 -0.72 2.63
N PRO A 80 3.91 -1.82 2.87
CA PRO A 80 3.94 -3.01 2.02
C PRO A 80 3.17 -2.83 0.72
N ILE A 81 2.25 -1.85 0.65
CA ILE A 81 1.47 -1.54 -0.55
C ILE A 81 1.82 -0.14 -1.04
N ARG A 82 2.19 -0.03 -2.30
CA ARG A 82 2.65 1.22 -2.93
C ARG A 82 2.03 1.39 -4.31
N MET A 83 1.92 2.64 -4.73
CA MET A 83 1.41 3.01 -6.04
C MET A 83 2.38 3.97 -6.71
N HIS A 84 2.65 3.69 -7.97
CA HIS A 84 3.62 4.42 -8.77
C HIS A 84 3.07 4.76 -10.15
N TRP A 85 3.59 5.83 -10.75
CA TRP A 85 3.39 6.09 -12.18
C TRP A 85 4.49 5.42 -12.99
N LEU A 86 4.10 4.55 -13.92
CA LEU A 86 4.97 4.05 -14.98
C LEU A 86 5.05 5.06 -16.13
N VAL A 87 5.72 4.64 -17.20
CA VAL A 87 5.68 5.36 -18.48
C VAL A 87 4.24 5.50 -18.99
N ASN A 88 3.98 6.60 -19.71
CA ASN A 88 2.65 6.97 -20.21
C ASN A 88 1.59 7.19 -19.10
N ASP A 89 2.02 7.62 -17.91
CA ASP A 89 1.13 7.86 -16.75
C ASP A 89 0.28 6.64 -16.37
N GLN A 90 0.74 5.41 -16.69
CA GLN A 90 0.02 4.21 -16.29
C GLN A 90 0.23 3.95 -14.79
N PRO A 91 -0.85 3.80 -13.98
CA PRO A 91 -0.72 3.45 -12.58
C PRO A 91 -0.23 2.01 -12.41
N MET A 92 0.73 1.80 -11.51
CA MET A 92 1.20 0.49 -11.07
C MET A 92 1.02 0.33 -9.57
N LEU A 93 0.41 -0.77 -9.19
CA LEU A 93 0.33 -1.25 -7.82
C LEU A 93 1.53 -2.17 -7.54
N ALA A 94 2.23 -1.93 -6.44
CA ALA A 94 3.25 -2.81 -5.89
C ALA A 94 2.81 -3.31 -4.52
N VAL A 95 2.84 -4.63 -4.33
CA VAL A 95 2.48 -5.31 -3.08
C VAL A 95 3.60 -6.26 -2.73
N TYR A 96 4.17 -6.11 -1.55
CA TYR A 96 5.00 -7.14 -0.96
C TYR A 96 4.12 -8.09 -0.13
N ARG A 97 4.33 -9.40 -0.28
CA ARG A 97 3.74 -10.43 0.56
C ARG A 97 4.82 -11.14 1.35
N ASP A 98 4.57 -11.35 2.63
CA ASP A 98 5.52 -12.03 3.52
C ASP A 98 5.64 -13.54 3.19
N GLN A 99 6.48 -14.25 3.95
CA GLN A 99 6.77 -15.68 3.73
C GLN A 99 5.62 -16.61 4.15
N GLU A 100 4.70 -16.14 4.99
CA GLU A 100 3.56 -16.91 5.50
C GLU A 100 2.35 -16.77 4.55
N GLU A 101 2.34 -15.74 3.72
CA GLU A 101 1.36 -15.50 2.67
C GLU A 101 1.54 -16.40 1.43
N PRO A 102 0.45 -16.73 0.70
CA PRO A 102 0.54 -17.39 -0.60
C PRO A 102 1.32 -16.54 -1.62
N GLU A 103 2.24 -17.19 -2.32
CA GLU A 103 3.14 -16.58 -3.31
C GLU A 103 3.99 -15.45 -2.69
N PRO A 104 4.89 -15.78 -1.76
CA PRO A 104 5.67 -14.81 -1.01
C PRO A 104 6.65 -14.06 -1.91
N GLY A 105 6.62 -12.73 -1.88
CA GLY A 105 7.47 -11.90 -2.72
C GLY A 105 6.80 -10.61 -3.19
N TYR A 106 7.38 -10.01 -4.22
CA TYR A 106 6.85 -8.77 -4.79
C TYR A 106 5.91 -9.06 -5.95
N HIS A 107 4.72 -8.47 -5.85
CA HIS A 107 3.68 -8.50 -6.86
C HIS A 107 3.48 -7.10 -7.42
N TYR A 108 3.62 -6.95 -8.72
CA TYR A 108 3.39 -5.70 -9.43
C TYR A 108 2.22 -5.88 -10.39
N TYR A 109 1.32 -4.90 -10.43
CA TYR A 109 0.16 -4.91 -11.32
C TYR A 109 0.07 -3.58 -12.05
N LYS A 110 0.02 -3.63 -13.38
CA LYS A 110 -0.41 -2.50 -14.19
C LYS A 110 -1.91 -2.35 -14.06
N LEU A 111 -2.38 -1.15 -13.79
CA LEU A 111 -3.81 -0.87 -13.69
C LEU A 111 -4.29 -0.09 -14.92
N ASP A 112 -5.57 -0.23 -15.25
CA ASP A 112 -6.27 0.68 -16.15
C ASP A 112 -6.71 1.96 -15.42
N GLU A 113 -7.31 2.91 -16.16
CA GLU A 113 -7.80 4.18 -15.61
C GLU A 113 -8.91 3.99 -14.56
N GLN A 114 -9.57 2.84 -14.56
CA GLN A 114 -10.61 2.45 -13.61
C GLN A 114 -10.04 1.68 -12.41
N GLY A 115 -8.75 1.36 -12.44
CA GLY A 115 -8.01 0.67 -11.39
C GLY A 115 -8.14 -0.85 -11.43
N ASN A 116 -8.56 -1.43 -12.57
CA ASN A 116 -8.57 -2.87 -12.75
C ASN A 116 -7.18 -3.33 -13.24
N PRO A 117 -6.66 -4.49 -12.77
CA PRO A 117 -5.41 -5.05 -13.26
C PRO A 117 -5.47 -5.40 -14.75
N LYS A 118 -4.48 -4.96 -15.53
CA LYS A 118 -4.31 -5.29 -16.96
C LYS A 118 -3.22 -6.33 -17.21
N ASP A 119 -2.19 -6.32 -16.38
CA ASP A 119 -0.99 -7.13 -16.54
C ASP A 119 -0.26 -7.21 -15.19
N SER A 120 0.58 -8.21 -15.00
CA SER A 120 1.28 -8.44 -13.74
C SER A 120 2.73 -8.88 -13.92
N LEU A 121 3.55 -8.56 -12.93
CA LEU A 121 4.92 -9.04 -12.80
C LEU A 121 5.11 -9.55 -11.37
N TYR A 122 5.53 -10.80 -11.24
CA TYR A 122 5.78 -11.43 -9.94
C TYR A 122 7.27 -11.76 -9.76
N VAL A 123 7.78 -11.48 -8.57
CA VAL A 123 9.16 -11.75 -8.17
C VAL A 123 9.14 -12.51 -6.86
N SER A 124 9.36 -13.83 -6.95
CA SER A 124 9.41 -14.69 -5.77
C SER A 124 10.56 -14.31 -4.85
N SER A 125 10.25 -14.20 -3.57
CA SER A 125 11.23 -13.99 -2.50
C SER A 125 12.32 -15.07 -2.45
N SER A 126 12.01 -16.31 -2.87
CA SER A 126 12.97 -17.42 -2.92
C SER A 126 14.13 -17.22 -3.90
N THR A 127 13.95 -16.38 -4.92
CA THR A 127 14.96 -16.14 -5.96
C THR A 127 16.05 -15.17 -5.54
N ARG A 128 15.85 -14.43 -4.44
CA ARG A 128 16.66 -13.25 -4.05
C ARG A 128 16.76 -12.18 -5.15
N MET A 129 15.95 -12.29 -6.20
CA MET A 129 15.90 -11.32 -7.28
C MET A 129 15.24 -10.05 -6.76
N GLN A 130 15.90 -8.93 -6.99
CA GLN A 130 15.36 -7.61 -6.77
C GLN A 130 14.93 -7.01 -8.10
N VAL A 131 13.88 -6.20 -8.09
CA VAL A 131 13.42 -5.49 -9.28
C VAL A 131 13.36 -4.00 -9.01
N GLY A 132 13.92 -3.22 -9.93
CA GLY A 132 13.82 -1.76 -9.97
C GLY A 132 13.29 -1.28 -11.31
N PHE A 133 12.55 -0.17 -11.32
CA PHE A 133 11.82 0.33 -12.49
C PHE A 133 12.38 1.66 -12.99
N MET A 134 13.19 1.59 -14.04
CA MET A 134 13.88 2.74 -14.60
C MET A 134 13.20 3.19 -15.90
N GLY A 135 12.25 4.12 -15.78
CA GLY A 135 11.45 4.57 -16.91
C GLY A 135 10.74 3.40 -17.60
N PRO A 136 11.00 3.11 -18.89
CA PRO A 136 10.33 2.02 -19.61
C PRO A 136 10.87 0.62 -19.30
N TYR A 137 11.83 0.47 -18.39
CA TYR A 137 12.54 -0.79 -18.13
C TYR A 137 12.35 -1.29 -16.71
N ALA A 138 12.16 -2.60 -16.56
CA ALA A 138 12.28 -3.29 -15.28
C ALA A 138 13.62 -4.04 -15.26
N LEU A 139 14.50 -3.68 -14.34
CA LEU A 139 15.79 -4.36 -14.14
C LEU A 139 15.62 -5.41 -13.07
N HIS A 140 16.02 -6.63 -13.39
CA HIS A 140 16.02 -7.78 -12.51
C HIS A 140 17.47 -8.05 -12.11
N ILE A 141 17.78 -7.97 -10.82
CA ILE A 141 19.15 -8.05 -10.30
C ILE A 141 19.21 -9.04 -9.15
N SER A 142 20.12 -10.00 -9.26
CA SER A 142 20.55 -10.88 -8.17
C SER A 142 22.07 -11.09 -8.25
N ASP A 143 22.62 -11.87 -7.32
CA ASP A 143 24.04 -12.24 -7.37
C ASP A 143 24.38 -13.15 -8.55
N GLN A 144 23.41 -13.93 -9.04
CA GLN A 144 23.62 -14.98 -10.05
C GLN A 144 23.28 -14.52 -11.47
N GLU A 145 22.27 -13.66 -11.61
CA GLU A 145 21.73 -13.23 -12.90
C GLU A 145 21.30 -11.78 -12.81
N TYR A 146 21.51 -11.05 -13.90
CA TYR A 146 20.91 -9.75 -14.11
C TYR A 146 20.47 -9.59 -15.57
N TYR A 147 19.29 -9.03 -15.76
CA TYR A 147 18.69 -8.75 -17.07
C TYR A 147 17.70 -7.60 -16.93
N TYR A 148 17.18 -7.12 -18.05
CA TYR A 148 16.08 -6.18 -18.03
C TYR A 148 14.96 -6.62 -18.96
N THR A 149 13.76 -6.11 -18.72
CA THR A 149 12.59 -6.29 -19.59
C THR A 149 12.04 -4.93 -19.98
N THR A 150 11.12 -4.90 -20.95
CA THR A 150 10.33 -3.70 -21.29
C THR A 150 8.93 -3.76 -20.71
N TRP A 151 8.70 -4.61 -19.69
CA TRP A 151 7.40 -4.79 -19.07
C TRP A 151 6.72 -3.47 -18.71
N PRO A 152 7.38 -2.44 -18.12
CA PRO A 152 6.74 -1.16 -17.85
C PRO A 152 6.17 -0.47 -19.09
N LEU A 153 6.85 -0.58 -20.23
CA LEU A 153 6.44 0.04 -21.50
C LEU A 153 5.34 -0.75 -22.23
N ASP A 154 5.56 -2.03 -22.46
CA ASP A 154 4.76 -2.83 -23.41
C ASP A 154 4.22 -4.14 -22.83
N GLY A 155 4.49 -4.44 -21.56
CA GLY A 155 4.10 -5.70 -20.91
C GLY A 155 4.97 -6.90 -21.30
N SER A 156 6.05 -6.69 -22.07
CA SER A 156 6.93 -7.79 -22.46
C SER A 156 7.80 -8.26 -21.30
N HIS A 157 7.70 -9.55 -20.98
CA HIS A 157 8.57 -10.26 -20.03
C HIS A 157 9.86 -10.80 -20.67
N ALA A 158 10.09 -10.52 -21.96
CA ALA A 158 11.26 -11.05 -22.66
C ALA A 158 12.55 -10.52 -22.03
N LYS A 159 13.38 -11.44 -21.51
CA LYS A 159 14.67 -11.12 -20.89
C LYS A 159 15.62 -10.55 -21.94
N LYS A 160 16.12 -9.34 -21.70
CA LYS A 160 17.17 -8.71 -22.50
C LYS A 160 18.48 -8.71 -21.70
N PRO A 161 19.61 -9.14 -22.32
CA PRO A 161 20.88 -9.24 -21.62
C PRO A 161 21.46 -7.85 -21.32
N ILE A 162 22.13 -7.72 -20.18
CA ILE A 162 22.92 -6.54 -19.82
C ILE A 162 24.37 -6.83 -20.19
N THR A 163 25.02 -5.89 -20.89
CA THR A 163 26.40 -6.07 -21.34
C THR A 163 27.37 -5.83 -20.18
N THR A 164 28.20 -6.81 -19.86
CA THR A 164 29.17 -6.72 -18.77
C THR A 164 30.47 -6.04 -19.21
N LEU A 165 30.98 -5.15 -18.37
CA LEU A 165 32.26 -4.46 -18.56
C LEU A 165 33.16 -4.65 -17.32
N ASN A 166 34.43 -4.98 -17.55
CA ASN A 166 35.47 -5.09 -16.52
C ASN A 166 35.17 -6.10 -15.38
N LYS A 167 34.48 -7.21 -15.68
CA LYS A 167 34.07 -8.20 -14.65
C LYS A 167 35.25 -8.80 -13.87
N ASP A 168 36.37 -8.97 -14.56
CA ASP A 168 37.65 -9.49 -14.07
C ASP A 168 38.48 -8.46 -13.30
N LEU A 169 38.07 -7.19 -13.33
CA LEU A 169 38.76 -6.05 -12.69
C LEU A 169 40.16 -5.78 -13.26
N GLU A 170 40.41 -6.11 -14.53
CA GLU A 170 41.72 -5.96 -15.18
C GLU A 170 41.93 -4.63 -15.91
N TRP A 171 40.91 -3.78 -16.02
CA TRP A 171 41.06 -2.47 -16.66
C TRP A 171 42.03 -1.57 -15.91
N THR A 172 42.84 -0.82 -16.65
CA THR A 172 43.75 0.18 -16.06
C THR A 172 42.94 1.26 -15.32
N PRO A 173 43.52 1.89 -14.28
CA PRO A 173 42.85 2.97 -13.55
C PRO A 173 42.34 4.10 -14.45
N GLU A 174 43.10 4.47 -15.49
CA GLU A 174 42.75 5.55 -16.42
C GLU A 174 41.54 5.17 -17.28
N LYS A 175 41.49 3.93 -17.77
CA LYS A 175 40.36 3.43 -18.56
C LYS A 175 39.10 3.33 -17.70
N LEU A 176 39.24 2.85 -16.46
CA LEU A 176 38.14 2.70 -15.52
C LEU A 176 37.57 4.06 -15.11
N ASP A 177 38.43 5.01 -14.74
CA ASP A 177 38.00 6.36 -14.38
C ASP A 177 37.34 7.06 -15.56
N LYS A 178 37.93 7.00 -16.76
CA LYS A 178 37.30 7.56 -17.97
C LYS A 178 35.89 6.99 -18.19
N MET A 179 35.72 5.68 -18.12
CA MET A 179 34.39 5.06 -18.28
C MET A 179 33.44 5.50 -17.16
N TYR A 180 33.89 5.53 -15.91
CA TYR A 180 33.08 6.00 -14.79
C TYR A 180 32.60 7.44 -14.99
N GLN A 181 33.49 8.36 -15.39
CA GLN A 181 33.13 9.74 -15.68
C GLN A 181 32.16 9.86 -16.87
N GLU A 182 32.31 9.02 -17.90
CA GLU A 182 31.32 8.94 -18.99
C GLU A 182 29.94 8.48 -18.49
N VAL A 183 29.88 7.52 -17.57
CA VAL A 183 28.61 7.07 -16.96
C VAL A 183 28.00 8.17 -16.11
N VAL A 184 28.79 8.87 -15.29
CA VAL A 184 28.30 9.98 -14.46
C VAL A 184 27.76 11.12 -15.32
N ARG A 185 28.40 11.43 -16.44
CA ARG A 185 28.02 12.55 -17.31
C ARG A 185 26.86 12.22 -18.24
N ASP A 186 26.90 11.05 -18.89
CA ASP A 186 26.04 10.72 -20.04
C ASP A 186 25.15 9.48 -19.80
N GLY A 187 25.36 8.75 -18.69
CA GLY A 187 24.65 7.52 -18.40
C GLY A 187 23.18 7.76 -18.07
N GLN A 188 22.28 7.16 -18.86
CA GLN A 188 20.85 7.18 -18.55
C GLN A 188 20.52 6.10 -17.53
N TYR A 189 19.61 6.40 -16.61
CA TYR A 189 19.17 5.45 -15.57
C TYR A 189 20.34 4.85 -14.78
N ALA A 190 21.39 5.64 -14.56
CA ALA A 190 22.62 5.16 -13.95
C ALA A 190 22.49 5.05 -12.43
N PHE A 191 22.91 3.92 -11.87
CA PHE A 191 22.95 3.72 -10.42
C PHE A 191 24.07 2.75 -10.03
N ASN A 192 24.44 2.82 -8.76
CA ASN A 192 25.46 1.98 -8.14
C ASN A 192 24.84 0.95 -7.21
N GLU A 193 25.18 -0.31 -7.39
CA GLU A 193 24.86 -1.38 -6.45
C GLU A 193 26.14 -1.87 -5.77
N PRO A 194 26.39 -1.49 -4.50
CA PRO A 194 27.58 -1.95 -3.78
C PRO A 194 27.38 -3.37 -3.23
N ILE A 195 28.35 -4.23 -3.50
CA ILE A 195 28.53 -5.55 -2.88
C ILE A 195 29.64 -5.42 -1.84
N TYR A 196 29.31 -5.66 -0.58
CA TYR A 196 30.24 -5.59 0.54
C TYR A 196 30.99 -6.93 0.66
N LEU A 197 32.28 -6.93 0.30
CA LEU A 197 33.14 -8.11 0.42
C LEU A 197 33.79 -8.18 1.79
N SER A 198 34.14 -7.01 2.36
CA SER A 198 34.64 -6.85 3.73
C SER A 198 34.35 -5.41 4.22
N PRO A 199 34.67 -5.05 5.48
CA PRO A 199 34.52 -3.67 5.97
C PRO A 199 35.23 -2.62 5.09
N ASP A 200 36.37 -2.98 4.50
CA ASP A 200 37.26 -2.08 3.74
C ASP A 200 37.24 -2.35 2.22
N GLU A 201 36.48 -3.35 1.79
CA GLU A 201 36.42 -3.75 0.38
C GLU A 201 34.98 -3.83 -0.13
N ARG A 202 34.74 -3.07 -1.19
CA ARG A 202 33.48 -3.04 -1.91
C ARG A 202 33.70 -3.30 -3.38
N LEU A 203 32.87 -4.16 -3.94
CA LEU A 203 32.71 -4.33 -5.37
C LEU A 203 31.47 -3.55 -5.80
N HIS A 204 31.63 -2.66 -6.76
CA HIS A 204 30.57 -1.83 -7.30
C HIS A 204 30.09 -2.44 -8.61
N ARG A 205 28.79 -2.74 -8.70
CA ARG A 205 28.09 -2.99 -9.96
C ARG A 205 27.38 -1.70 -10.36
N ILE A 206 27.91 -1.01 -11.36
CA ILE A 206 27.35 0.26 -11.84
C ILE A 206 26.54 -0.04 -13.08
N PHE A 207 25.22 0.03 -12.96
CA PHE A 207 24.29 -0.19 -14.05
C PHE A 207 23.97 1.15 -14.72
N PHE A 208 23.91 1.15 -16.05
CA PHE A 208 23.57 2.33 -16.82
C PHE A 208 23.10 1.95 -18.22
N MET A 209 22.36 2.85 -18.86
CA MET A 209 21.97 2.74 -20.25
C MET A 209 22.78 3.69 -21.13
N LYS A 210 23.28 3.17 -22.25
CA LYS A 210 23.95 3.93 -23.31
C LYS A 210 23.49 3.39 -24.67
N ALA A 211 23.11 4.29 -25.58
CA ALA A 211 22.64 3.93 -26.93
C ALA A 211 21.56 2.82 -26.94
N GLY A 212 20.59 2.89 -26.02
CA GLY A 212 19.47 1.95 -25.93
C GLY A 212 19.81 0.55 -25.41
N LYS A 213 21.01 0.34 -24.86
CA LYS A 213 21.42 -0.93 -24.24
C LYS A 213 21.85 -0.70 -22.79
N TYR A 214 21.52 -1.64 -21.92
CA TYR A 214 22.05 -1.66 -20.56
C TYR A 214 23.44 -2.27 -20.50
N TYR A 215 24.26 -1.67 -19.65
CA TYR A 215 25.59 -2.11 -19.31
C TYR A 215 25.71 -2.22 -17.79
N VAL A 216 26.63 -3.08 -17.34
CA VAL A 216 27.08 -3.12 -15.96
C VAL A 216 28.60 -3.04 -15.92
N LEU A 217 29.12 -2.00 -15.28
CA LEU A 217 30.54 -1.79 -15.05
C LEU A 217 30.92 -2.29 -13.65
N PHE A 218 31.92 -3.16 -13.59
CA PHE A 218 32.49 -3.64 -12.34
C PHE A 218 33.69 -2.77 -11.95
N LYS A 219 33.69 -2.29 -10.69
CA LYS A 219 34.75 -1.45 -10.09
C LYS A 219 35.00 -1.88 -8.65
N SER A 220 36.25 -1.96 -8.22
CA SER A 220 36.61 -2.25 -6.82
C SER A 220 37.21 -1.03 -6.15
N ASP A 221 36.82 -0.80 -4.90
CA ASP A 221 37.29 0.32 -4.06
C ASP A 221 38.29 -0.13 -2.99
N LYS A 222 39.05 -1.23 -3.23
CA LYS A 222 40.09 -1.70 -2.30
C LYS A 222 40.97 -0.53 -1.80
N GLY A 223 40.84 -0.22 -0.50
CA GLY A 223 41.66 0.78 0.18
C GLY A 223 41.35 2.26 -0.15
N LYS A 224 40.22 2.58 -0.79
CA LYS A 224 39.82 3.97 -1.06
C LYS A 224 38.35 4.22 -0.72
N GLN A 225 38.07 5.19 0.15
CA GLN A 225 36.71 5.74 0.26
C GLN A 225 36.45 6.64 -0.95
N GLY A 226 35.83 6.10 -1.99
CA GLY A 226 35.41 6.88 -3.16
C GLY A 226 34.27 7.85 -2.83
N SER A 227 34.29 9.02 -3.47
CA SER A 227 33.15 9.94 -3.51
C SER A 227 31.99 9.30 -4.29
N ARG A 228 30.80 9.23 -3.67
CA ARG A 228 29.59 8.67 -4.29
C ARG A 228 28.92 9.73 -5.16
N THR A 229 29.09 9.62 -6.47
CA THR A 229 28.44 10.54 -7.43
C THR A 229 27.12 10.01 -7.98
N LEU A 230 26.96 8.68 -8.03
CA LEU A 230 25.75 8.02 -8.50
C LEU A 230 24.83 7.60 -7.33
N PRO A 231 23.51 7.60 -7.53
CA PRO A 231 22.57 7.10 -6.54
C PRO A 231 22.78 5.59 -6.32
N GLU A 232 22.57 5.13 -5.08
CA GLU A 232 22.61 3.70 -4.78
C GLU A 232 21.32 3.00 -5.22
N PHE A 233 21.44 1.76 -5.68
CA PHE A 233 20.30 0.92 -5.99
C PHE A 233 19.42 0.73 -4.75
N ASN A 234 18.13 0.98 -4.91
CA ASN A 234 17.14 0.75 -3.87
C ASN A 234 15.86 0.21 -4.53
N PRO A 235 15.58 -1.09 -4.46
CA PRO A 235 14.40 -1.69 -5.09
C PRO A 235 13.08 -0.99 -4.72
N LEU A 236 12.99 -0.50 -3.48
CA LEU A 236 11.80 0.17 -2.94
C LEU A 236 11.70 1.65 -3.35
N ARG A 237 12.79 2.28 -3.79
CA ARG A 237 12.83 3.69 -4.23
C ARG A 237 13.13 3.84 -5.73
N THR A 238 13.43 2.77 -6.44
CA THR A 238 13.76 2.79 -7.87
C THR A 238 12.52 2.85 -8.75
N VAL A 239 11.47 3.48 -8.26
CA VAL A 239 10.42 4.08 -9.06
C VAL A 239 10.32 5.52 -8.54
N ASP A 240 10.99 6.47 -9.17
CA ASP A 240 11.04 7.88 -8.71
C ASP A 240 9.66 8.57 -8.71
N ASN A 241 8.61 7.88 -9.17
CA ASN A 241 7.24 8.36 -9.27
C ASN A 241 6.27 7.61 -8.33
N GLU A 242 6.69 7.20 -7.13
CA GLU A 242 5.74 6.83 -6.07
C GLU A 242 4.83 8.02 -5.77
N PHE A 243 3.51 7.81 -5.86
CA PHE A 243 2.53 8.85 -5.55
C PHE A 243 1.66 8.50 -4.34
N TYR A 244 1.67 7.25 -3.91
CA TYR A 244 0.95 6.79 -2.73
C TYR A 244 1.60 5.56 -2.12
N SER A 245 1.57 5.47 -0.79
CA SER A 245 1.93 4.27 -0.06
C SER A 245 1.04 4.13 1.17
N THR A 246 0.63 2.90 1.46
CA THR A 246 -0.03 2.60 2.74
C THR A 246 0.99 2.81 3.85
N ASN A 247 0.53 3.38 4.96
CA ASN A 247 1.37 3.61 6.14
C ASN A 247 0.50 3.78 7.37
N ASP A 248 1.10 3.52 8.52
CA ASP A 248 0.54 3.71 9.86
C ASP A 248 1.15 4.97 10.50
N HIS A 249 1.25 6.07 9.76
CA HIS A 249 1.89 7.30 10.26
C HIS A 249 1.03 8.56 10.09
N ARG A 250 0.09 8.60 9.15
CA ARG A 250 -0.76 9.78 8.92
C ARG A 250 -2.07 9.69 9.69
N GLN A 251 -2.19 10.52 10.74
CA GLN A 251 -3.44 10.62 11.49
C GLN A 251 -4.52 11.27 10.61
N PRO A 252 -5.81 11.00 10.84
CA PRO A 252 -6.87 11.54 9.98
C PRO A 252 -6.89 13.08 9.85
N LEU A 253 -6.39 13.82 10.85
CA LEU A 253 -6.25 15.29 10.77
C LEU A 253 -5.20 15.75 9.74
N ASP A 254 -4.23 14.90 9.43
CA ASP A 254 -3.15 15.19 8.48
C ASP A 254 -3.63 15.06 7.03
N VAL A 255 -4.87 14.58 6.82
CA VAL A 255 -5.45 14.35 5.50
C VAL A 255 -6.18 15.60 5.01
N PRO A 256 -5.73 16.21 3.90
CA PRO A 256 -6.47 17.29 3.26
C PRO A 256 -7.90 16.85 2.92
N HIS A 257 -8.88 17.71 3.20
CA HIS A 257 -10.29 17.49 2.92
C HIS A 257 -11.00 16.36 3.70
N PHE A 258 -10.43 15.99 4.84
CA PHE A 258 -11.08 15.17 5.85
C PHE A 258 -11.73 16.03 6.94
N LYS A 259 -12.95 15.70 7.38
CA LYS A 259 -13.62 16.40 8.48
C LYS A 259 -14.46 15.45 9.34
N LEU A 260 -14.14 15.37 10.64
CA LEU A 260 -15.05 14.80 11.63
C LEU A 260 -16.30 15.68 11.76
N ARG A 261 -17.46 15.11 11.46
CA ARG A 261 -18.77 15.77 11.62
C ARG A 261 -19.37 15.49 12.97
N HIS A 262 -19.22 14.27 13.46
CA HIS A 262 -19.78 13.88 14.74
C HIS A 262 -19.06 12.69 15.34
N PHE A 263 -19.01 12.66 16.66
CA PHE A 263 -18.63 11.50 17.42
C PHE A 263 -19.78 11.12 18.35
N GLN A 264 -20.46 10.02 18.02
CA GLN A 264 -21.48 9.44 18.88
C GLN A 264 -20.80 8.58 19.93
N LYS A 265 -20.85 9.01 21.18
CA LYS A 265 -20.44 8.22 22.34
C LYS A 265 -21.38 7.01 22.49
N VAL A 266 -20.84 5.80 22.58
CA VAL A 266 -21.62 4.55 22.66
C VAL A 266 -21.39 3.85 23.99
N TYR A 267 -20.13 3.66 24.39
CA TYR A 267 -19.78 2.93 25.60
C TYR A 267 -18.54 3.52 26.26
N GLU A 268 -18.62 3.81 27.55
CA GLU A 268 -17.46 4.24 28.32
C GLU A 268 -16.71 3.04 28.85
N MET A 269 -15.40 2.96 28.58
CA MET A 269 -14.57 1.87 29.08
C MET A 269 -13.20 2.36 29.51
N LYS A 270 -12.56 1.54 30.36
CA LYS A 270 -11.14 1.65 30.64
C LYS A 270 -10.37 0.97 29.51
N TYR A 271 -9.29 1.58 29.04
CA TYR A 271 -8.37 1.02 28.05
C TYR A 271 -6.94 1.45 28.35
N ARG A 272 -5.98 0.84 27.67
CA ARG A 272 -4.55 1.07 27.89
C ARG A 272 -3.91 1.76 26.69
N HIS A 273 -2.89 2.56 26.96
CA HIS A 273 -1.96 3.06 25.96
C HIS A 273 -0.65 2.31 26.14
N SER A 274 -0.28 1.49 25.16
CA SER A 274 1.03 0.86 25.09
C SER A 274 1.89 1.65 24.11
N ILE A 275 2.71 2.55 24.64
CA ILE A 275 3.63 3.35 23.82
C ILE A 275 4.92 2.53 23.74
N GLY A 276 5.23 2.00 22.55
CA GLY A 276 6.49 1.30 22.31
C GLY A 276 7.72 2.16 22.67
N GLY A 277 8.88 1.53 22.87
CA GLY A 277 10.14 2.25 23.13
C GLY A 277 10.43 2.57 24.61
N GLY A 278 9.94 1.77 25.56
CA GLY A 278 10.32 1.85 26.98
C GLY A 278 9.53 2.86 27.82
N SER A 279 8.50 3.49 27.26
CA SER A 279 7.59 4.36 28.02
C SER A 279 6.60 3.53 28.87
N PRO A 280 6.26 3.94 30.11
CA PRO A 280 5.29 3.22 30.92
C PRO A 280 3.93 3.17 30.23
N SER A 281 3.34 1.98 30.14
CA SER A 281 1.95 1.85 29.75
C SER A 281 1.07 2.52 30.80
N PHE A 282 0.09 3.32 30.39
CA PHE A 282 -0.90 3.88 31.30
C PHE A 282 -2.30 3.47 30.88
N SER A 283 -3.22 3.46 31.82
CA SER A 283 -4.64 3.24 31.54
C SER A 283 -5.42 4.54 31.71
N THR A 284 -6.42 4.74 30.87
CA THR A 284 -7.37 5.84 30.98
C THR A 284 -8.79 5.32 30.81
N LYS A 285 -9.78 6.16 31.10
CA LYS A 285 -11.19 5.91 30.80
C LYS A 285 -11.64 6.89 29.75
N GLY A 286 -12.44 6.42 28.81
CA GLY A 286 -12.97 7.25 27.76
C GLY A 286 -14.10 6.58 27.01
N TRP A 287 -14.70 7.35 26.11
CA TRP A 287 -15.80 6.90 25.29
C TRP A 287 -15.28 6.21 24.04
N VAL A 288 -15.75 4.99 23.82
CA VAL A 288 -15.73 4.32 22.52
C VAL A 288 -17.03 4.65 21.82
N GLY A 289 -16.95 4.94 20.53
CA GLY A 289 -18.09 5.45 19.79
C GLY A 289 -18.03 5.23 18.29
N ARG A 290 -18.94 5.91 17.61
CA ARG A 290 -19.00 6.01 16.15
C ARG A 290 -18.50 7.38 15.72
N ALA A 291 -17.51 7.39 14.86
CA ALA A 291 -17.04 8.61 14.23
C ALA A 291 -17.63 8.72 12.82
N PHE A 292 -18.16 9.89 12.50
CA PHE A 292 -18.79 10.23 11.22
C PHE A 292 -17.93 11.27 10.52
N PHE A 293 -17.42 10.91 9.34
CA PHE A 293 -16.41 11.66 8.61
C PHE A 293 -16.91 12.04 7.22
N ASP A 294 -16.66 13.27 6.85
CA ASP A 294 -16.72 13.70 5.46
C ASP A 294 -15.33 13.59 4.85
N VAL A 295 -15.24 12.92 3.71
CA VAL A 295 -14.01 12.79 2.93
C VAL A 295 -14.28 13.33 1.54
N THR A 296 -13.59 14.40 1.14
CA THR A 296 -13.78 14.96 -0.20
C THR A 296 -12.86 14.26 -1.20
N ILE A 297 -13.46 13.65 -2.21
CA ILE A 297 -12.79 12.99 -3.32
C ILE A 297 -13.28 13.66 -4.61
N LYS A 298 -12.36 14.30 -5.36
CA LYS A 298 -12.66 14.95 -6.66
C LYS A 298 -13.91 15.85 -6.60
N ASN A 299 -13.95 16.75 -5.62
CA ASN A 299 -15.06 17.69 -5.36
C ASN A 299 -16.40 17.03 -4.96
N LYS A 300 -16.43 15.72 -4.69
CA LYS A 300 -17.58 15.04 -4.10
C LYS A 300 -17.26 14.62 -2.68
N THR A 301 -18.21 14.79 -1.77
CA THR A 301 -18.05 14.35 -0.39
C THR A 301 -18.58 12.93 -0.22
N ILE A 302 -17.73 12.05 0.31
CA ILE A 302 -18.09 10.71 0.74
C ILE A 302 -18.31 10.75 2.26
N LYS A 303 -19.42 10.18 2.70
CA LYS A 303 -19.84 10.12 4.10
C LYS A 303 -19.47 8.77 4.71
N ILE A 304 -18.39 8.75 5.49
CA ILE A 304 -17.80 7.54 6.06
C ILE A 304 -18.10 7.45 7.55
N ARG A 305 -18.55 6.28 8.00
CA ARG A 305 -18.68 5.92 9.41
C ARG A 305 -17.58 4.95 9.79
N LYS A 306 -16.94 5.18 10.93
CA LYS A 306 -16.07 4.19 11.58
C LYS A 306 -16.56 3.94 13.00
N ASP A 307 -16.91 2.70 13.28
CA ASP A 307 -17.31 2.25 14.60
C ASP A 307 -16.06 1.88 15.41
N ASN A 308 -16.22 1.73 16.73
CA ASN A 308 -15.15 1.32 17.65
C ASN A 308 -13.95 2.30 17.70
N ILE A 309 -14.25 3.60 17.56
CA ILE A 309 -13.28 4.69 17.62
C ILE A 309 -13.28 5.32 19.01
N ILE A 310 -12.09 5.66 19.50
CA ILE A 310 -11.86 6.53 20.64
C ILE A 310 -11.26 7.83 20.12
N ILE A 311 -11.75 8.96 20.63
CA ILE A 311 -11.21 10.28 20.32
C ILE A 311 -10.68 10.89 21.61
N GLU A 312 -9.38 11.21 21.63
CA GLU A 312 -8.73 11.89 22.74
C GLU A 312 -8.27 13.27 22.32
N THR A 313 -8.37 14.24 23.23
CA THR A 313 -7.73 15.55 23.12
C THR A 313 -6.83 15.68 24.34
N ARG A 314 -5.52 15.85 24.15
CA ARG A 314 -4.61 16.02 25.29
C ARG A 314 -4.84 17.37 25.95
N ALA A 315 -4.79 17.39 27.28
CA ALA A 315 -5.03 18.57 28.10
C ALA A 315 -3.79 19.47 28.31
N SER A 316 -2.61 19.14 27.76
CA SER A 316 -1.41 19.96 27.96
C SER A 316 -0.48 19.99 26.73
N GLY A 317 -0.23 21.21 26.23
CA GLY A 317 0.84 21.58 25.28
C GLY A 317 0.65 21.20 23.81
N ASP A 318 -0.25 20.26 23.52
CA ASP A 318 -0.52 19.76 22.17
C ASP A 318 -2.03 19.46 22.06
N GLU A 319 -2.83 20.44 21.62
CA GLU A 319 -4.30 20.33 21.43
C GLU A 319 -4.68 19.38 20.27
N GLN A 320 -3.77 18.50 19.85
CA GLN A 320 -4.03 17.55 18.79
C GLN A 320 -5.08 16.52 19.21
N VAL A 321 -6.13 16.43 18.40
CA VAL A 321 -7.13 15.37 18.48
C VAL A 321 -6.52 14.09 17.92
N ARG A 322 -6.51 13.01 18.70
CA ARG A 322 -5.97 11.71 18.31
C ARG A 322 -7.09 10.69 18.20
N TYR A 323 -6.98 9.84 17.18
CA TYR A 323 -7.96 8.80 16.92
C TYR A 323 -7.34 7.44 17.19
N TYR A 324 -8.07 6.61 17.93
CA TYR A 324 -7.65 5.26 18.27
C TYR A 324 -8.74 4.25 17.94
N LEU A 325 -8.33 3.05 17.54
CA LEU A 325 -9.16 1.87 17.47
C LEU A 325 -9.16 1.19 18.84
N SER A 326 -10.35 0.90 19.35
CA SER A 326 -10.51 0.13 20.57
C SER A 326 -10.27 -1.36 20.30
N ASN A 327 -9.48 -2.01 21.15
CA ASN A 327 -9.25 -3.46 21.08
C ASN A 327 -9.98 -4.22 22.20
N GLY A 328 -10.91 -3.56 22.91
CA GLY A 328 -11.66 -4.11 24.03
C GLY A 328 -11.31 -3.50 25.40
N ILE A 329 -12.03 -3.94 26.43
CA ILE A 329 -11.91 -3.42 27.78
C ILE A 329 -10.55 -3.79 28.39
N ASP A 330 -9.86 -2.80 28.93
CA ASP A 330 -8.54 -2.93 29.56
C ASP A 330 -7.45 -3.48 28.63
N VAL A 331 -7.69 -3.41 27.31
CA VAL A 331 -6.73 -3.75 26.25
C VAL A 331 -6.06 -2.48 25.73
N SER A 332 -4.83 -2.62 25.25
CA SER A 332 -4.11 -1.53 24.58
C SER A 332 -4.84 -1.11 23.31
N VAL A 333 -5.04 0.19 23.11
CA VAL A 333 -5.62 0.73 21.87
C VAL A 333 -4.61 0.69 20.72
N SER A 334 -5.10 0.61 19.50
CA SER A 334 -4.29 0.81 18.28
C SER A 334 -4.51 2.22 17.76
N GLN A 335 -3.52 2.83 17.10
CA GLN A 335 -3.76 4.10 16.41
C GLN A 335 -4.71 3.87 15.23
N PHE A 336 -5.63 4.81 15.00
CA PHE A 336 -6.46 4.83 13.79
C PHE A 336 -5.82 5.78 12.79
N TYR A 337 -5.58 5.29 11.58
CA TYR A 337 -5.10 6.08 10.47
C TYR A 337 -6.17 6.16 9.40
N LEU A 338 -6.10 7.22 8.61
CA LEU A 338 -6.84 7.32 7.37
C LEU A 338 -5.90 7.95 6.35
N ASN A 339 -5.69 7.29 5.24
CA ASN A 339 -4.97 7.79 4.10
C ASN A 339 -5.95 7.90 2.95
N VAL A 340 -6.00 9.06 2.31
CA VAL A 340 -6.84 9.29 1.12
C VAL A 340 -5.97 9.97 0.07
N PHE A 341 -6.02 9.45 -1.15
CA PHE A 341 -5.35 10.05 -2.29
C PHE A 341 -6.26 10.11 -3.50
N THR A 342 -6.20 11.25 -4.18
CA THR A 342 -6.89 11.51 -5.44
C THR A 342 -5.96 12.23 -6.38
N ASP A 343 -6.05 11.90 -7.66
CA ASP A 343 -5.33 12.57 -8.74
C ASP A 343 -6.30 12.77 -9.91
N SER A 344 -6.10 13.82 -10.71
CA SER A 344 -6.94 14.09 -11.88
C SER A 344 -6.81 13.00 -12.95
N ARG A 345 -5.67 12.30 -12.99
CA ARG A 345 -5.37 11.20 -13.93
C ARG A 345 -6.09 9.89 -13.59
N LEU A 346 -6.48 9.69 -12.34
CA LEU A 346 -7.16 8.45 -11.89
C LEU A 346 -8.67 8.66 -11.94
N SER A 347 -9.49 7.71 -12.38
CA SER A 347 -10.96 7.84 -12.28
C SER A 347 -11.52 7.54 -10.87
N TYR A 348 -10.63 7.18 -9.94
CA TYR A 348 -10.94 6.67 -8.61
C TYR A 348 -10.09 7.36 -7.52
N ALA A 349 -10.44 7.13 -6.26
CA ALA A 349 -9.63 7.46 -5.10
C ALA A 349 -8.99 6.21 -4.51
N LEU A 350 -7.84 6.40 -3.90
CA LEU A 350 -7.17 5.40 -3.08
C LEU A 350 -7.43 5.73 -1.61
N VAL A 351 -7.81 4.73 -0.83
CA VAL A 351 -8.11 4.87 0.59
C VAL A 351 -7.48 3.73 1.37
N SER A 352 -6.80 4.02 2.48
CA SER A 352 -6.43 2.99 3.48
C SER A 352 -6.70 3.47 4.89
N THR A 353 -6.97 2.53 5.79
CA THR A 353 -7.10 2.81 7.23
C THR A 353 -5.99 2.18 8.07
N ASN A 354 -5.06 1.52 7.41
CA ASN A 354 -3.88 0.88 7.98
C ASN A 354 -2.80 0.72 6.88
N ALA A 355 -1.64 0.20 7.25
CA ALA A 355 -0.55 -0.10 6.33
C ALA A 355 -0.82 -1.31 5.40
N ARG A 356 -1.83 -2.14 5.68
CA ARG A 356 -1.97 -3.49 5.12
C ARG A 356 -3.06 -3.66 4.08
N GLU A 357 -3.98 -2.72 4.00
CA GLU A 357 -5.13 -2.79 3.11
C GLU A 357 -5.22 -1.52 2.29
N LEU A 358 -5.37 -1.67 0.97
CA LEU A 358 -5.63 -0.57 0.07
C LEU A 358 -6.97 -0.77 -0.60
N TYR A 359 -7.83 0.23 -0.49
CA TYR A 359 -9.13 0.29 -1.12
C TYR A 359 -9.11 1.27 -2.28
N LEU A 360 -9.85 0.94 -3.32
CA LEU A 360 -10.21 1.82 -4.40
C LEU A 360 -11.67 2.22 -4.25
N ILE A 361 -11.97 3.51 -4.31
CA ILE A 361 -13.34 4.03 -4.33
C ILE A 361 -13.59 4.78 -5.64
N ARG A 362 -14.62 4.35 -6.39
CA ARG A 362 -15.01 4.97 -7.66
C ARG A 362 -16.52 5.13 -7.77
N PRO A 363 -17.03 6.10 -8.56
CA PRO A 363 -18.47 6.19 -8.81
C PRO A 363 -19.02 4.87 -9.38
N LYS A 364 -20.25 4.52 -9.02
CA LYS A 364 -20.94 3.44 -9.72
C LYS A 364 -21.11 3.83 -11.19
N GLN A 365 -20.89 2.88 -12.09
CA GLN A 365 -21.31 3.07 -13.48
C GLN A 365 -22.83 3.22 -13.45
N THR A 366 -23.31 4.41 -13.80
CA THR A 366 -24.71 4.57 -14.17
C THR A 366 -24.87 3.85 -15.50
N ASP A 367 -25.56 2.72 -15.50
CA ASP A 367 -26.09 2.12 -16.71
C ASP A 367 -26.88 3.23 -17.42
N THR A 368 -26.26 3.81 -18.45
CA THR A 368 -26.95 4.77 -19.29
C THR A 368 -27.69 3.90 -20.31
N PRO A 369 -29.03 3.94 -20.34
CA PRO A 369 -29.82 3.09 -21.22
C PRO A 369 -29.56 3.35 -22.70
#